data_AF-A0A1F8M1I6-F1
#
_entry.id   AF-A0A1F8M1I6-F1
#
_cell.length_a   1.000
_cell.length_b   1.000
_cell.length_c   1.000
_cell.angle_alpha   90.00
_cell.angle_beta   90.00
_cell.angle_gamma   90.00
#
_symmetry.space_group_name_H-M   'P 1'
#
loop_
_entity.id
_entity.type
_entity.pdbx_description
1 polymer ?
#
loop_
_entity_poly.entity_id
_entity_poly.type
_entity_poly.pdbx_seq_one_letter_code
_entity_poly.pdbx_strand_id
1 'polypeptide(L)'
;MEITHIPPLILIILVILLVILRYGFEKLVSRFFKLVSLKRTSPQIFVRAIILILFNLLVLAVFGLLKPEIFSFSEPQTGLIILTVGLGIAVLVALLSLLAIKAGYGKGYESLAAVSRLDKDFTLATFALLSGPSEDIFFIGFIQNSLIPSLGWVAIIIYLVLFIAYHYANVLSGVETKQEFLGTLPVRLIVACLLGVSFYLTQTLVWGIIVHNLVDTLSYLVLLGVNSKKPQIKLNDAI
;
A
#
# COMPACT_ATOMS: atom_id res chain seq x y z
N MET A 1 -18.89 -19.63 -4.74
CA MET A 1 -19.94 -18.85 -5.42
C MET A 1 -19.28 -18.14 -6.58
N GLU A 2 -19.66 -18.42 -7.82
CA GLU A 2 -19.07 -17.72 -8.97
C GLU A 2 -19.64 -16.30 -9.07
N ILE A 3 -18.76 -15.30 -8.98
CA ILE A 3 -19.11 -13.87 -8.96
C ILE A 3 -19.67 -13.40 -10.31
N THR A 4 -19.44 -14.18 -11.37
CA THR A 4 -19.83 -13.92 -12.76
C THR A 4 -21.33 -13.77 -12.98
N HIS A 5 -22.16 -14.25 -12.05
CA HIS A 5 -23.63 -14.14 -12.14
C HIS A 5 -24.22 -12.98 -11.34
N ILE A 6 -23.41 -12.23 -10.60
CA ILE A 6 -23.89 -11.10 -9.79
C ILE A 6 -24.06 -9.87 -10.70
N PRO A 7 -25.24 -9.20 -10.70
CA PRO A 7 -25.43 -7.95 -11.43
C PRO A 7 -24.35 -6.91 -11.07
N PRO A 8 -23.78 -6.16 -12.03
CA PRO A 8 -22.65 -5.27 -11.77
C PRO A 8 -22.90 -4.26 -10.65
N LEU A 9 -24.12 -3.72 -10.54
CA LEU A 9 -24.49 -2.80 -9.47
C LEU A 9 -24.42 -3.47 -8.08
N ILE A 10 -24.92 -4.69 -7.95
CA ILE A 10 -24.88 -5.45 -6.69
C ILE A 10 -23.43 -5.76 -6.32
N LEU A 11 -22.61 -6.12 -7.31
CA LEU A 11 -21.19 -6.38 -7.11
C LEU A 11 -20.44 -5.13 -6.64
N ILE A 12 -20.71 -3.96 -7.23
CA ILE A 12 -20.12 -2.68 -6.77
C ILE A 12 -20.52 -2.38 -5.33
N ILE A 13 -21.79 -2.57 -4.96
CA ILE A 13 -22.25 -2.37 -3.57
C ILE A 13 -21.51 -3.31 -2.62
N LEU A 14 -21.38 -4.59 -2.98
CA LEU A 14 -20.66 -5.59 -2.20
C LEU A 14 -19.18 -5.21 -2.00
N VAL A 15 -18.52 -4.76 -3.07
CA VAL A 15 -17.15 -4.26 -3.04
C VAL A 15 -17.02 -3.09 -2.06
N ILE A 16 -17.91 -2.10 -2.11
CA ILE A 16 -17.90 -0.95 -1.21
C ILE A 16 -18.07 -1.40 0.24
N LEU A 17 -19.03 -2.30 0.51
CA LEU A 17 -19.25 -2.86 1.85
C LEU A 17 -18.01 -3.58 2.37
N LEU A 18 -17.30 -4.33 1.52
CA LEU A 18 -16.08 -5.02 1.90
C LEU A 18 -14.90 -4.08 2.14
N VAL A 19 -14.79 -2.97 1.41
CA VAL A 19 -13.81 -1.91 1.70
C VAL A 19 -14.05 -1.33 3.10
N ILE A 20 -15.31 -1.04 3.44
CA ILE A 20 -15.70 -0.55 4.77
C ILE A 20 -15.37 -1.60 5.84
N LEU A 21 -15.70 -2.87 5.58
CA LEU A 21 -15.39 -3.97 6.50
C LEU A 21 -13.89 -4.13 6.72
N ARG A 22 -13.07 -4.09 5.66
CA ARG A 22 -11.60 -4.16 5.74
C ARG A 22 -11.06 -3.02 6.60
N TYR A 23 -11.52 -1.79 6.38
CA TYR A 23 -11.14 -0.65 7.21
C TYR A 23 -11.51 -0.85 8.69
N GLY A 24 -12.73 -1.35 8.96
CA GLY A 24 -13.17 -1.69 10.31
C GLY A 24 -12.30 -2.75 10.97
N PHE A 25 -11.97 -3.81 10.24
CA PHE A 25 -11.07 -4.89 10.68
C PHE A 25 -9.67 -4.36 10.99
N GLU A 26 -9.12 -3.53 10.13
CA GLU A 26 -7.82 -2.89 10.35
C GLU A 26 -7.81 -2.04 11.64
N LYS A 27 -8.88 -1.27 11.89
CA LYS A 27 -9.01 -0.49 13.14
C LYS A 27 -9.17 -1.40 14.37
N LEU A 28 -9.87 -2.52 14.24
CA LEU A 28 -10.00 -3.52 15.31
C LEU A 28 -8.62 -4.10 15.67
N VAL A 29 -7.84 -4.52 14.66
CA VAL A 29 -6.48 -5.03 14.84
C VAL A 29 -5.59 -3.97 15.52
N SER A 30 -5.66 -2.71 15.07
CA SER A 30 -4.92 -1.61 15.70
C SER A 30 -5.32 -1.38 17.17
N ARG A 31 -6.61 -1.48 17.51
CA ARG A 31 -7.08 -1.37 18.90
C ARG A 31 -6.58 -2.54 19.74
N PHE A 32 -6.61 -3.75 19.22
CA PHE A 32 -6.07 -4.92 19.90
C PHE A 32 -4.60 -4.72 20.27
N PHE A 33 -3.76 -4.27 19.34
CA PHE A 33 -2.34 -3.99 19.61
C PHE A 33 -2.11 -2.94 20.69
N LYS A 34 -2.97 -1.92 20.79
CA LYS A 34 -2.93 -0.94 21.88
C LYS A 34 -3.23 -1.58 23.25
N LEU A 35 -4.18 -2.52 23.31
CA LEU A 35 -4.56 -3.21 24.54
C LEU A 35 -3.45 -4.13 25.05
N VAL A 36 -2.76 -4.85 24.16
CA VAL A 36 -1.65 -5.75 24.56
C VAL A 36 -0.35 -5.03 24.90
N SER A 37 -0.36 -3.69 24.96
CA SER A 37 0.77 -2.85 25.40
C SER A 37 2.09 -3.14 24.68
N LEU A 38 2.04 -3.57 23.42
CA LEU A 38 3.23 -3.68 22.59
C LEU A 38 3.79 -2.25 22.41
N LYS A 39 4.89 -1.93 23.10
CA LYS A 39 5.39 -0.55 23.18
C LYS A 39 6.10 -0.05 21.90
N ARG A 40 6.41 -0.94 20.95
CA ARG A 40 7.15 -0.61 19.72
C ARG A 40 6.22 -0.60 18.51
N THR A 41 6.21 0.52 17.80
CA THR A 41 5.33 0.78 16.64
C THR A 41 5.69 -0.07 15.42
N SER A 42 6.97 -0.34 15.16
CA SER A 42 7.41 -1.00 13.92
C SER A 42 7.13 -2.51 13.86
N PRO A 43 7.39 -3.30 14.91
CA PRO A 43 6.96 -4.70 14.95
C PRO A 43 5.44 -4.85 14.86
N GLN A 44 4.67 -3.90 15.43
CA GLN A 44 3.22 -3.90 15.28
C GLN A 44 2.79 -3.70 13.83
N ILE A 45 3.40 -2.76 13.12
CA ILE A 45 3.12 -2.52 11.69
C ILE A 45 3.40 -3.80 10.88
N PHE A 46 4.53 -4.45 11.13
CA PHE A 46 4.90 -5.71 10.46
C PHE A 46 3.88 -6.82 10.70
N VAL A 47 3.52 -7.09 11.96
CA VAL A 47 2.55 -8.14 12.31
C VAL A 47 1.14 -7.79 11.78
N ARG A 48 0.76 -6.50 11.84
CA ARG A 48 -0.50 -6.02 11.27
C ARG A 48 -0.56 -6.27 9.77
N ALA A 49 0.53 -6.04 9.04
CA ALA A 49 0.59 -6.31 7.60
C ALA A 49 0.37 -7.81 7.32
N ILE A 50 0.98 -8.71 8.10
CA ILE A 50 0.74 -10.16 7.99
C ILE A 50 -0.74 -10.49 8.24
N ILE A 51 -1.34 -9.95 9.31
CA ILE A 51 -2.75 -10.19 9.62
C ILE A 51 -3.66 -9.70 8.47
N LEU A 52 -3.35 -8.54 7.89
CA LEU A 52 -4.08 -8.00 6.74
C LEU A 52 -3.92 -8.88 5.50
N ILE A 53 -2.72 -9.39 5.22
CA ILE A 53 -2.48 -10.35 4.12
C ILE A 53 -3.37 -11.58 4.30
N LEU A 54 -3.39 -12.17 5.50
CA LEU A 54 -4.20 -13.35 5.79
C LEU A 54 -5.71 -13.06 5.64
N PHE A 55 -6.16 -11.90 6.13
CA PHE A 55 -7.54 -11.46 5.94
C PHE A 55 -7.88 -11.30 4.45
N ASN A 56 -7.01 -10.67 3.66
CA ASN A 56 -7.25 -10.46 2.24
C ASN A 56 -7.29 -11.80 1.47
N LEU A 57 -6.40 -12.75 1.81
CA LEU A 57 -6.42 -14.10 1.24
C LEU A 57 -7.71 -14.85 1.59
N LEU A 58 -8.20 -14.70 2.82
CA LEU A 58 -9.49 -15.26 3.23
C LEU A 58 -10.64 -14.67 2.39
N VAL A 59 -10.63 -13.35 2.15
CA VAL A 59 -11.61 -12.71 1.26
C VAL A 59 -11.55 -13.33 -0.13
N LEU A 60 -10.37 -13.46 -0.74
CA LEU A 60 -10.23 -14.11 -2.04
C LEU A 60 -10.76 -15.55 -2.03
N ALA A 61 -10.48 -16.32 -0.98
CA ALA A 61 -10.92 -17.70 -0.86
C ALA A 61 -12.45 -17.82 -0.78
N VAL A 62 -13.10 -17.01 0.07
CA VAL A 62 -14.56 -16.98 0.23
C VAL A 62 -15.27 -16.66 -1.10
N PHE A 63 -14.67 -15.77 -1.90
CA PHE A 63 -15.20 -15.35 -3.19
C PHE A 63 -14.75 -16.23 -4.38
N GLY A 64 -13.96 -17.28 -4.15
CA GLY A 64 -13.48 -18.17 -5.21
C GLY A 64 -12.48 -17.51 -6.17
N LEU A 65 -11.84 -16.42 -5.75
CA LEU A 65 -10.82 -15.70 -6.51
C LEU A 65 -9.39 -16.12 -6.13
N LEU A 66 -9.21 -16.87 -5.04
CA LEU A 66 -7.91 -17.38 -4.64
C LEU A 66 -7.50 -18.53 -5.57
N LYS A 67 -6.80 -18.18 -6.65
CA LYS A 67 -6.28 -19.14 -7.63
C LYS A 67 -4.76 -19.01 -7.73
N PRO A 68 -3.99 -20.10 -7.92
CA PRO A 68 -2.53 -20.03 -8.00
C PRO A 68 -2.01 -19.09 -9.10
N GLU A 69 -2.76 -18.95 -10.20
CA GLU A 69 -2.38 -18.16 -11.38
C GLU A 69 -2.22 -16.68 -11.05
N ILE A 70 -3.00 -16.15 -10.09
CA ILE A 70 -2.93 -14.74 -9.68
C ILE A 70 -1.61 -14.41 -8.95
N PHE A 71 -0.87 -15.44 -8.52
CA PHE A 71 0.45 -15.33 -7.88
C PHE A 71 1.57 -15.91 -8.74
N SER A 72 1.32 -16.10 -10.04
CA SER A 72 2.31 -16.61 -10.99
C SER A 72 3.09 -15.48 -11.67
N PHE A 73 4.22 -15.80 -12.29
CA PHE A 73 4.96 -14.87 -13.16
C PHE A 73 4.48 -14.96 -14.62
N SER A 74 3.16 -15.00 -14.83
CA SER A 74 2.56 -14.98 -16.17
C SER A 74 2.92 -13.71 -16.94
N GLU A 75 2.90 -13.79 -18.26
CA GLU A 75 3.20 -12.67 -19.17
C GLU A 75 4.54 -11.97 -18.87
N PRO A 76 5.68 -12.69 -18.86
CA PRO A 76 6.95 -12.16 -18.36
C PRO A 76 7.47 -10.96 -19.16
N GLN A 77 7.20 -10.87 -20.47
CA GLN A 77 7.60 -9.71 -21.28
C GLN A 77 6.86 -8.45 -20.83
N THR A 78 5.54 -8.52 -20.70
CA THR A 78 4.69 -7.43 -20.19
C THR A 78 5.06 -7.09 -18.75
N GLY A 79 5.29 -8.10 -17.91
CA GLY A 79 5.74 -7.95 -16.54
C GLY A 79 7.07 -7.21 -16.42
N LEU A 80 8.07 -7.53 -17.26
CA LEU A 80 9.36 -6.83 -17.27
C LEU A 80 9.22 -5.37 -17.73
N ILE A 81 8.33 -5.07 -18.67
CA ILE A 81 8.03 -3.68 -19.07
C ILE A 81 7.43 -2.93 -17.87
N ILE A 82 6.44 -3.52 -17.18
CA ILE A 82 5.82 -2.94 -15.98
C ILE A 82 6.87 -2.70 -14.89
N LEU A 83 7.75 -3.67 -14.63
CA LEU A 83 8.84 -3.52 -13.65
C LEU A 83 9.79 -2.39 -14.02
N THR A 84 10.15 -2.27 -15.31
CA THR A 84 11.05 -1.22 -15.78
C THR A 84 10.42 0.17 -15.62
N VAL A 85 9.17 0.32 -16.02
CA VAL A 85 8.40 1.56 -15.85
C VAL A 85 8.20 1.88 -14.36
N GLY A 86 7.86 0.87 -13.56
CA GLY A 86 7.68 0.98 -12.11
C GLY A 86 8.95 1.39 -11.39
N LEU A 87 10.10 0.83 -11.77
CA LEU A 87 11.42 1.25 -11.27
C LEU A 87 11.70 2.72 -11.62
N GLY A 88 11.43 3.13 -12.86
CA GLY A 88 11.56 4.53 -13.27
C GLY A 88 10.72 5.49 -12.42
N ILE A 89 9.46 5.13 -12.17
CA ILE A 89 8.55 5.90 -11.29
C ILE A 89 9.06 5.90 -9.85
N ALA A 90 9.48 4.75 -9.32
CA ALA A 90 9.98 4.63 -7.95
C ALA A 90 11.21 5.51 -7.71
N VAL A 91 12.16 5.52 -8.66
CA VAL A 91 13.33 6.41 -8.63
C VAL A 91 12.91 7.88 -8.71
N LEU A 92 11.98 8.24 -9.61
CA LEU A 92 11.49 9.60 -9.73
C LEU A 92 10.84 10.09 -8.43
N VAL A 93 9.95 9.28 -7.83
CA VAL A 93 9.28 9.58 -6.55
C VAL A 93 10.30 9.76 -5.43
N ALA A 94 11.30 8.88 -5.35
CA ALA A 94 12.37 8.96 -4.36
C ALA A 94 13.19 10.25 -4.53
N LEU A 95 13.53 10.63 -5.77
CA LEU A 95 14.26 11.87 -6.07
C LEU A 95 13.44 13.12 -5.73
N LEU A 96 12.15 13.16 -6.11
CA LEU A 96 11.26 14.26 -5.79
C LEU A 96 11.10 14.43 -4.27
N SER A 97 10.99 13.31 -3.54
CA SER A 97 10.95 13.31 -2.08
C SER A 97 12.24 13.89 -1.49
N LEU A 98 13.41 13.48 -2.00
CA LEU A 98 14.69 14.03 -1.58
C LEU A 98 14.79 15.54 -1.81
N LEU A 99 14.36 16.02 -2.97
CA LEU A 99 14.36 17.45 -3.31
C LEU A 99 13.41 18.23 -2.41
N ALA A 100 12.20 17.73 -2.18
CA ALA A 100 11.21 18.35 -1.31
C ALA A 100 11.72 18.49 0.14
N ILE A 101 12.37 17.45 0.66
CA ILE A 101 12.97 17.48 2.00
C ILE A 101 14.10 18.51 2.06
N LYS A 102 15.01 18.52 1.07
CA LYS A 102 16.11 19.50 0.99
C LYS A 102 15.61 20.94 0.87
N ALA A 103 14.46 21.16 0.22
CA ALA A 103 13.81 22.45 0.08
C ALA A 103 13.01 22.87 1.35
N GLY A 104 13.00 22.05 2.41
CA GLY A 104 12.38 22.39 3.69
C GLY A 104 10.89 22.02 3.79
N TYR A 105 10.31 21.37 2.78
CA TYR A 105 8.91 20.88 2.79
C TYR A 105 8.75 19.54 3.56
N GLY A 106 9.82 19.05 4.20
CA GLY A 106 9.93 17.71 4.79
C GLY A 106 9.66 17.56 6.30
N LYS A 107 9.28 18.63 7.02
CA LYS A 107 9.22 18.60 8.50
C LYS A 107 8.29 17.50 9.08
N GLY A 108 7.22 17.13 8.37
CA GLY A 108 6.32 16.02 8.75
C GLY A 108 6.90 14.64 8.46
N TYR A 109 7.68 14.50 7.38
CA TYR A 109 8.29 13.23 6.96
C TYR A 109 9.38 12.74 7.92
N GLU A 110 9.98 13.64 8.69
CA GLU A 110 10.97 13.30 9.72
C GLU A 110 10.35 12.51 10.88
N SER A 111 9.05 12.72 11.17
CA SER A 111 8.33 11.98 12.20
C SER A 111 8.03 10.52 11.82
N LEU A 112 8.12 10.19 10.53
CA LEU A 112 7.93 8.84 9.98
C LEU A 112 9.22 8.01 9.99
N ALA A 113 10.38 8.61 10.27
CA ALA A 113 11.62 7.88 10.31
C ALA A 113 11.76 7.12 11.64
N ALA A 114 11.91 5.80 11.54
CA ALA A 114 12.12 4.94 12.68
C ALA A 114 13.31 5.40 13.55
N VAL A 115 13.05 5.55 14.85
CA VAL A 115 13.96 6.16 15.83
C VAL A 115 15.05 5.18 16.29
N SER A 116 14.73 3.87 16.37
CA SER A 116 15.70 2.82 16.73
C SER A 116 16.14 1.95 15.55
N ARG A 117 17.29 1.27 15.64
CA ARG A 117 17.77 0.35 14.59
C ARG A 117 16.78 -0.80 14.33
N LEU A 118 16.22 -1.38 15.39
CA LEU A 118 15.23 -2.45 15.28
C LEU A 118 13.94 -1.94 14.63
N ASP A 119 13.54 -0.70 14.91
CA ASP A 119 12.41 -0.07 14.23
C ASP A 119 12.71 0.12 12.73
N LYS A 120 13.94 0.51 12.38
CA LYS A 120 14.34 0.67 10.97
C LYS A 120 14.26 -0.64 10.20
N ASP A 121 14.77 -1.72 10.79
CA ASP A 121 14.81 -3.04 10.16
C ASP A 121 13.39 -3.61 9.95
N PHE A 122 12.51 -3.50 10.95
CA PHE A 122 11.12 -3.96 10.82
C PHE A 122 10.30 -3.11 9.84
N THR A 123 10.47 -1.79 9.84
CA THR A 123 9.80 -0.92 8.86
C THR A 123 10.31 -1.19 7.45
N LEU A 124 11.62 -1.36 7.27
CA LEU A 124 12.20 -1.72 5.98
C LEU A 124 11.68 -3.07 5.49
N ALA A 125 11.64 -4.08 6.36
CA ALA A 125 11.10 -5.39 6.03
C ALA A 125 9.60 -5.32 5.66
N THR A 126 8.83 -4.45 6.34
CA THR A 126 7.42 -4.22 6.00
C THR A 126 7.31 -3.65 4.58
N PHE A 127 8.03 -2.58 4.25
CA PHE A 127 7.94 -1.97 2.92
C PHE A 127 8.51 -2.85 1.80
N ALA A 128 9.58 -3.59 2.08
CA ALA A 128 10.21 -4.46 1.09
C ALA A 128 9.39 -5.72 0.77
N LEU A 129 8.63 -6.24 1.75
CA LEU A 129 8.01 -7.57 1.63
C LEU A 129 6.49 -7.55 1.78
N LEU A 130 5.93 -6.68 2.61
CA LEU A 130 4.56 -6.84 3.11
C LEU A 130 3.58 -5.73 2.70
N SER A 131 4.06 -4.52 2.37
CA SER A 131 3.19 -3.38 2.03
C SER A 131 2.27 -3.71 0.87
N GLY A 132 2.85 -4.06 -0.29
CA GLY A 132 2.15 -4.48 -1.49
C GLY A 132 1.17 -5.63 -1.23
N PRO A 133 1.60 -6.80 -0.70
CA PRO A 133 0.67 -7.89 -0.42
C PRO A 133 -0.47 -7.51 0.54
N SER A 134 -0.19 -6.65 1.54
CA SER A 134 -1.21 -6.24 2.52
C SER A 134 -2.32 -5.35 1.94
N GLU A 135 -2.08 -4.73 0.79
CA GLU A 135 -3.03 -3.86 0.10
C GLU A 135 -3.51 -4.47 -1.23
N ASP A 136 -2.59 -4.86 -2.11
CA ASP A 136 -2.85 -5.27 -3.50
C ASP A 136 -3.67 -6.56 -3.58
N ILE A 137 -3.51 -7.51 -2.66
CA ILE A 137 -4.33 -8.73 -2.62
C ILE A 137 -5.82 -8.36 -2.48
N PHE A 138 -6.14 -7.28 -1.77
CA PHE A 138 -7.51 -6.79 -1.63
C PHE A 138 -7.91 -5.85 -2.75
N PHE A 139 -7.17 -4.76 -2.95
CA PHE A 139 -7.61 -3.72 -3.89
C PHE A 139 -7.52 -4.15 -5.35
N ILE A 140 -6.56 -4.99 -5.70
CA ILE A 140 -6.39 -5.47 -7.07
C ILE A 140 -6.93 -6.90 -7.15
N GLY A 141 -6.44 -7.77 -6.28
CA GLY A 141 -6.77 -9.19 -6.28
C GLY A 141 -8.24 -9.49 -6.01
N PHE A 142 -8.91 -8.68 -5.18
CA PHE A 142 -10.34 -8.82 -4.91
C PHE A 142 -11.17 -7.81 -5.71
N ILE A 143 -10.97 -6.50 -5.48
CA ILE A 143 -11.86 -5.47 -6.06
C ILE A 143 -11.73 -5.44 -7.59
N GLN A 144 -10.54 -5.18 -8.12
CA GLN A 144 -10.38 -5.07 -9.57
C GLN A 144 -10.70 -6.40 -10.27
N ASN A 145 -10.16 -7.51 -9.76
CA ASN A 145 -10.37 -8.85 -10.32
C ASN A 145 -11.85 -9.27 -10.37
N SER A 146 -12.61 -8.99 -9.32
CA SER A 146 -14.05 -9.30 -9.31
C SER A 146 -14.84 -8.48 -10.35
N LEU A 147 -14.42 -7.24 -10.59
CA LEU A 147 -15.12 -6.30 -11.47
C LEU A 147 -14.73 -6.45 -12.96
N ILE A 148 -13.50 -6.89 -13.28
CA ILE A 148 -13.02 -7.02 -14.66
C ILE A 148 -13.97 -7.83 -15.56
N PRO A 149 -14.49 -9.02 -15.16
CA PRO A 149 -15.38 -9.80 -16.02
C PRO A 149 -16.66 -9.07 -16.43
N SER A 150 -17.15 -8.13 -15.59
CA SER A 150 -18.39 -7.39 -15.82
C SER A 150 -18.18 -6.01 -16.45
N LEU A 151 -17.04 -5.36 -16.15
CA LEU A 151 -16.82 -3.94 -16.42
C LEU A 151 -15.57 -3.67 -17.27
N GLY A 152 -14.74 -4.69 -17.55
CA GLY A 152 -13.49 -4.54 -18.28
C GLY A 152 -12.55 -3.52 -17.63
N TRP A 153 -11.99 -2.63 -18.45
CA TRP A 153 -11.05 -1.60 -18.01
C TRP A 153 -11.64 -0.59 -17.00
N VAL A 154 -12.97 -0.43 -16.95
CA VAL A 154 -13.65 0.46 -15.97
C VAL A 154 -13.40 -0.02 -14.53
N ALA A 155 -13.11 -1.31 -14.32
CA ALA A 155 -12.70 -1.85 -13.03
C ALA A 155 -11.46 -1.11 -12.45
N ILE A 156 -10.54 -0.65 -13.30
CA ILE A 156 -9.36 0.12 -12.89
C ILE A 156 -9.79 1.45 -12.27
N ILE A 157 -10.75 2.16 -12.88
CA ILE A 157 -11.25 3.44 -12.35
C ILE A 157 -11.90 3.24 -10.98
N ILE A 158 -12.73 2.20 -10.84
CA ILE A 158 -13.41 1.92 -9.57
C ILE A 158 -12.39 1.58 -8.48
N TYR A 159 -11.39 0.74 -8.79
CA TYR A 159 -10.27 0.46 -7.90
C TYR A 159 -9.56 1.75 -7.48
N LEU A 160 -9.19 2.61 -8.43
CA LEU A 160 -8.50 3.89 -8.14
C LEU A 160 -9.30 4.75 -7.18
N VAL A 161 -10.60 4.95 -7.43
CA VAL A 161 -11.45 5.75 -6.55
C VAL A 161 -11.50 5.18 -5.14
N LEU A 162 -11.67 3.86 -5.00
CA LEU A 162 -11.76 3.20 -3.70
C LEU A 162 -10.42 3.20 -2.96
N PHE A 163 -9.32 3.01 -3.67
CA PHE A 163 -7.97 3.05 -3.10
C PHE A 163 -7.63 4.45 -2.56
N ILE A 164 -7.96 5.49 -3.32
CA ILE A 164 -7.74 6.89 -2.91
C ILE A 164 -8.66 7.26 -1.74
N ALA A 165 -9.93 6.86 -1.77
CA ALA A 165 -10.86 7.06 -0.66
C ALA A 165 -10.39 6.35 0.61
N TYR A 166 -9.87 5.13 0.49
CA TYR A 166 -9.30 4.38 1.60
C TYR A 166 -8.09 5.11 2.21
N HIS A 167 -7.17 5.63 1.40
CA HIS A 167 -6.06 6.42 1.92
C HIS A 167 -6.48 7.76 2.50
N TYR A 168 -7.56 8.39 2.01
CA TYR A 168 -8.10 9.58 2.65
C TYR A 168 -8.55 9.32 4.09
N ALA A 169 -8.83 8.07 4.47
CA ALA A 169 -9.10 7.71 5.86
C ALA A 169 -7.89 7.93 6.79
N ASN A 170 -6.67 8.05 6.26
CA ASN A 170 -5.49 8.48 7.03
C ASN A 170 -5.63 9.94 7.48
N VAL A 171 -6.18 10.81 6.62
CA VAL A 171 -6.53 12.18 6.97
C VAL A 171 -7.57 12.21 8.08
N LEU A 172 -8.63 11.41 7.93
CA LEU A 172 -9.70 11.33 8.92
C LEU A 172 -9.23 10.79 10.28
N SER A 173 -8.18 9.97 10.29
CA SER A 173 -7.61 9.41 11.51
C SER A 173 -6.40 10.17 12.06
N GLY A 174 -6.06 11.32 11.48
CA GLY A 174 -4.98 12.19 11.94
C GLY A 174 -3.57 11.64 11.69
N VAL A 175 -3.43 10.61 10.84
CA VAL A 175 -2.14 10.04 10.44
C VAL A 175 -1.45 10.94 9.41
N GLU A 176 -2.22 11.61 8.56
CA GLU A 176 -1.76 12.47 7.47
C GLU A 176 -2.56 13.78 7.51
N THR A 177 -1.95 14.92 7.23
CA THR A 177 -2.68 16.19 7.03
C THR A 177 -3.32 16.23 5.65
N LYS A 178 -4.32 17.10 5.45
CA LYS A 178 -4.94 17.31 4.12
C LYS A 178 -3.90 17.76 3.09
N GLN A 179 -2.95 18.60 3.49
CA GLN A 179 -1.89 19.10 2.64
C GLN A 179 -0.92 17.99 2.23
N GLU A 180 -0.53 17.12 3.16
CA GLU A 180 0.30 15.93 2.86
C GLU A 180 -0.42 14.97 1.92
N PHE A 181 -1.71 14.70 2.16
CA PHE A 181 -2.51 13.85 1.28
C PHE A 181 -2.59 14.41 -0.14
N LEU A 182 -2.92 15.70 -0.29
CA LEU A 182 -3.00 16.34 -1.62
C LEU A 182 -1.63 16.42 -2.31
N GLY A 183 -0.55 16.60 -1.54
CA GLY A 183 0.82 16.60 -2.05
C GLY A 183 1.26 15.22 -2.56
N THR A 184 0.82 14.13 -1.92
CA THR A 184 1.14 12.75 -2.33
C THR A 184 0.14 12.18 -3.34
N LEU A 185 -1.03 12.80 -3.51
CA LEU A 185 -2.10 12.31 -4.38
C LEU A 185 -1.66 12.03 -5.83
N PRO A 186 -0.89 12.91 -6.51
CA PRO A 186 -0.45 12.64 -7.88
C PRO A 186 0.41 11.36 -7.98
N VAL A 187 1.29 11.15 -6.99
CA VAL A 187 2.13 9.95 -6.92
C VAL A 187 1.27 8.72 -6.66
N ARG A 188 0.34 8.78 -5.70
CA ARG A 188 -0.60 7.68 -5.41
C ARG A 188 -1.40 7.30 -6.65
N LEU A 189 -1.89 8.28 -7.41
CA LEU A 189 -2.64 8.04 -8.65
C LEU A 189 -1.79 7.38 -9.74
N ILE A 190 -0.56 7.87 -9.96
CA ILE A 190 0.34 7.30 -10.97
C ILE A 190 0.70 5.85 -10.62
N VAL A 191 1.10 5.61 -9.36
CA VAL A 191 1.47 4.28 -8.88
C VAL A 191 0.27 3.35 -8.94
N ALA A 192 -0.87 3.73 -8.35
CA ALA A 192 -2.08 2.92 -8.37
C ALA A 192 -2.52 2.62 -9.81
N CYS A 193 -2.46 3.59 -10.73
CA CYS A 193 -2.79 3.36 -12.14
C CYS A 193 -1.87 2.31 -12.77
N LEU A 194 -0.55 2.40 -12.53
CA LEU A 194 0.40 1.39 -12.99
C LEU A 194 0.10 0.00 -12.42
N LEU A 195 -0.22 -0.10 -11.13
CA LEU A 195 -0.56 -1.38 -10.48
C LEU A 195 -1.86 -1.96 -11.07
N GLY A 196 -2.87 -1.13 -11.29
CA GLY A 196 -4.14 -1.57 -11.89
C GLY A 196 -3.98 -2.00 -13.35
N VAL A 197 -3.24 -1.25 -14.16
CA VAL A 197 -2.90 -1.63 -15.54
C VAL A 197 -2.07 -2.91 -15.57
N SER A 198 -1.11 -3.05 -14.65
CA SER A 198 -0.29 -4.25 -14.53
C SER A 198 -1.17 -5.49 -14.40
N PHE A 199 -2.11 -5.49 -13.45
CA PHE A 199 -3.01 -6.61 -13.26
C PHE A 199 -3.95 -6.83 -14.45
N TYR A 200 -4.49 -5.76 -15.04
CA TYR A 200 -5.37 -5.87 -16.20
C TYR A 200 -4.68 -6.57 -17.39
N LEU A 201 -3.40 -6.28 -17.62
CA LEU A 201 -2.64 -6.85 -18.75
C LEU A 201 -2.08 -8.24 -18.46
N THR A 202 -1.67 -8.52 -17.22
CA THR A 202 -0.92 -9.76 -16.89
C THR A 202 -1.76 -10.80 -16.14
N GLN A 203 -2.90 -10.39 -15.59
CA GLN A 203 -3.78 -11.20 -14.73
C GLN A 203 -3.06 -11.80 -13.50
N THR A 204 -1.93 -11.22 -13.10
CA THR A 204 -1.17 -11.59 -11.90
C THR A 204 -0.88 -10.38 -11.02
N LEU A 205 -0.87 -10.60 -9.70
CA LEU A 205 -0.54 -9.60 -8.70
C LEU A 205 0.97 -9.41 -8.52
N VAL A 206 1.78 -10.38 -8.92
CA VAL A 206 3.21 -10.43 -8.57
C VAL A 206 3.97 -9.22 -9.09
N TRP A 207 3.77 -8.85 -10.35
CA TRP A 207 4.44 -7.70 -10.94
C TRP A 207 4.07 -6.39 -10.24
N GLY A 208 2.78 -6.20 -9.97
CA GLY A 208 2.28 -5.05 -9.22
C GLY A 208 2.86 -4.98 -7.81
N ILE A 209 2.82 -6.09 -7.07
CA ILE A 209 3.35 -6.19 -5.70
C ILE A 209 4.84 -5.82 -5.64
N ILE A 210 5.64 -6.29 -6.62
CA ILE A 210 7.07 -5.94 -6.68
C ILE A 210 7.24 -4.43 -6.90
N VAL A 211 6.48 -3.83 -7.83
CA VAL A 211 6.53 -2.38 -8.08
C VAL A 211 6.10 -1.60 -6.83
N HIS A 212 5.01 -2.00 -6.17
CA HIS A 212 4.51 -1.35 -4.97
C HIS A 212 5.58 -1.35 -3.87
N ASN A 213 6.11 -2.53 -3.53
CA ASN A 213 7.16 -2.66 -2.52
C ASN A 213 8.41 -1.86 -2.88
N LEU A 214 8.78 -1.81 -4.17
CA LEU A 214 9.92 -1.02 -4.64
C LEU A 214 9.73 0.48 -4.42
N VAL A 215 8.56 1.01 -4.74
CA VAL A 215 8.21 2.43 -4.53
C VAL A 215 8.30 2.79 -3.04
N ASP A 216 7.68 1.99 -2.17
CA ASP A 216 7.66 2.23 -0.74
C ASP A 216 9.07 2.12 -0.13
N THR A 217 9.82 1.09 -0.54
CA THR A 217 11.18 0.84 -0.04
C THR A 217 12.11 1.98 -0.43
N LEU A 218 12.13 2.40 -1.69
CA LEU A 218 13.00 3.49 -2.14
C LEU A 218 12.63 4.82 -1.48
N SER A 219 11.34 5.10 -1.32
CA SER A 219 10.86 6.29 -0.61
C SER A 219 11.36 6.29 0.83
N TYR A 220 11.26 5.15 1.52
CA TYR A 220 11.74 5.01 2.89
C TYR A 220 13.27 5.11 3.02
N LEU A 221 14.03 4.53 2.09
CA LEU A 221 15.50 4.62 2.08
C LEU A 221 15.98 6.06 1.92
N VAL A 222 15.31 6.87 1.08
CA VAL A 222 15.59 8.30 0.96
C VAL A 222 15.37 9.01 2.29
N LEU A 223 14.26 8.74 2.98
CA LEU A 223 13.97 9.31 4.30
C LEU A 223 15.05 8.97 5.32
N LEU A 224 15.50 7.71 5.36
CA LEU A 224 16.57 7.27 6.25
C LEU A 224 17.91 7.93 5.91
N GLY A 225 18.25 8.05 4.63
CA GLY A 225 19.51 8.64 4.16
C GLY A 225 19.62 10.15 4.41
N VAL A 226 18.50 10.87 4.47
CA VAL A 226 18.49 12.29 4.88
C VAL A 226 18.64 12.43 6.39
N ASN A 227 17.93 11.62 7.17
CA ASN A 227 17.93 11.74 8.63
C ASN A 227 19.24 11.29 9.30
N SER A 228 20.00 10.38 8.68
CA SER A 228 21.33 9.98 9.16
C SER A 228 22.37 11.11 9.11
N LYS A 229 22.10 12.18 8.35
CA LYS A 229 23.00 13.34 8.20
C LYS A 229 22.68 14.50 9.15
N LYS A 230 21.57 14.46 9.88
CA LYS A 230 21.29 15.45 10.93
C LYS A 230 22.02 15.02 12.21
N PRO A 231 22.75 15.94 12.89
CA PRO A 231 23.31 15.62 14.20
C PRO A 231 22.16 15.22 15.13
N GLN A 232 22.24 14.03 15.71
CA GLN A 232 21.33 13.64 16.78
C GLN A 232 21.57 14.60 17.93
N ILE A 233 20.67 15.57 18.11
CA ILE A 233 20.63 16.36 19.34
C ILE A 233 20.35 15.32 20.43
N LYS A 234 21.38 15.03 21.23
CA LYS A 234 21.25 14.14 22.38
C LYS A 234 20.20 14.78 23.28
N LEU A 235 19.11 14.08 23.50
CA LEU A 235 18.02 14.50 24.39
C LEU A 235 18.42 14.34 25.87
N ASN A 236 19.66 14.69 26.20
CA ASN A 236 20.23 14.60 27.55
C ASN A 236 20.65 15.96 28.12
N ASP A 237 20.53 17.07 27.36
CA ASP A 237 20.93 18.40 27.83
C ASP A 237 19.74 19.25 28.32
N ALA A 238 18.64 18.60 28.71
CA ALA A 238 17.47 19.26 29.31
C ALA A 238 16.88 18.41 30.43
N ILE A 239 17.68 18.17 31.49
CA ILE A 239 17.20 17.90 32.85
C ILE A 239 18.07 18.71 33.80
#